data_AF-A0A4R4IF23-F1
#
_entry.id   AF-A0A4R4IF23-F1
#
_cell.length_a   1.000
_cell.length_b   1.000
_cell.length_c   1.000
_cell.angle_alpha   90.00
_cell.angle_beta   90.00
_cell.angle_gamma   90.00
#
_symmetry.space_group_name_H-M   'P 1'
#
loop_
_entity.id
_entity.type
_entity.pdbx_description
1 polymer ?
#
loop_
_entity_poly.entity_id
_entity_poly.type
_entity_poly.pdbx_seq_one_letter_code
_entity_poly.pdbx_strand_id
1 'polypeptide(L)'
;MSMLDGVSQCWPLAKDCLVWWDAWAAVGALLGFIATAILGFFTYRLGRAANRATRLATQIAATELDRQQLRDNKERVLVLVQIAGELSINLNKVRDISAFMGTPGYSDALVSSRKARDEFFNALDAVTFPVVRGVTERLHYLTPTDGARLVRAMGVLAVFQELRPENPDPDDLAEGLGVLSSTLPKVIDDLRIVWEASQAAVRELGIHDIEFARSVAGQQTD
;
A
#
# COMPACT_ATOMS: atom_id res chain seq x y z
N MET A 1 49.25 -54.86 -0.18
CA MET A 1 49.43 -55.37 -1.56
C MET A 1 49.08 -56.85 -1.47
N SER A 2 48.06 -57.41 -2.10
CA SER A 2 47.44 -57.06 -3.34
C SER A 2 46.07 -57.73 -3.43
N MET A 3 45.00 -56.96 -3.58
CA MET A 3 43.71 -57.48 -4.04
C MET A 3 43.49 -57.19 -5.55
N LEU A 4 44.48 -56.56 -6.21
CA LEU A 4 44.44 -56.21 -7.63
C LEU A 4 45.29 -57.15 -8.50
N ASP A 5 46.08 -58.06 -7.91
CA ASP A 5 46.88 -59.04 -8.67
C ASP A 5 46.04 -60.14 -9.35
N GLY A 6 44.75 -60.26 -9.01
CA GLY A 6 43.91 -61.38 -9.48
C GLY A 6 43.13 -61.15 -10.77
N VAL A 7 43.02 -59.91 -11.29
CA VAL A 7 42.04 -59.61 -12.37
C VAL A 7 42.66 -59.09 -13.67
N SER A 8 43.96 -58.77 -13.72
CA SER A 8 44.52 -58.20 -14.98
C SER A 8 45.97 -58.53 -15.34
N GLN A 9 46.65 -59.46 -14.66
CA GLN A 9 48.09 -59.65 -14.91
C GLN A 9 48.42 -60.19 -16.30
N CYS A 10 47.52 -60.94 -16.94
CA CYS A 10 47.80 -61.51 -18.27
C CYS A 10 46.52 -61.44 -19.14
N TRP A 11 46.49 -60.50 -20.08
CA TRP A 11 45.45 -60.39 -21.11
C TRP A 11 45.71 -61.42 -22.21
N PRO A 12 44.71 -62.13 -22.76
CA PRO A 12 44.93 -63.22 -23.73
C PRO A 12 45.57 -62.81 -25.08
N LEU A 13 45.88 -61.51 -25.27
CA LEU A 13 46.54 -60.98 -26.46
C LEU A 13 48.00 -60.53 -26.24
N ALA A 14 48.55 -60.60 -25.01
CA ALA A 14 49.89 -60.09 -24.69
C ALA A 14 50.89 -61.23 -24.45
N LYS A 15 52.11 -61.11 -25.01
CA LYS A 15 53.19 -62.11 -24.88
C LYS A 15 54.01 -62.01 -23.59
N ASP A 16 53.96 -60.88 -22.87
CA ASP A 16 54.70 -60.66 -21.61
C ASP A 16 53.74 -60.19 -20.50
N CYS A 17 53.89 -60.75 -19.29
CA CYS A 17 53.03 -60.46 -18.12
C CYS A 17 53.52 -59.18 -17.40
N LEU A 18 53.48 -58.05 -18.11
CA LEU A 18 53.76 -56.70 -17.59
C LEU A 18 52.49 -55.87 -17.70
N VAL A 19 52.08 -55.23 -16.61
CA VAL A 19 50.90 -54.34 -16.60
C VAL A 19 51.15 -53.19 -17.57
N TRP A 20 50.41 -53.19 -18.68
CA TRP A 20 50.56 -52.19 -19.73
C TRP A 20 49.78 -50.92 -19.36
N TRP A 21 50.42 -50.08 -18.53
CA TRP A 21 49.82 -48.85 -17.99
C TRP A 21 49.33 -47.90 -19.09
N ASP A 22 49.97 -47.90 -20.26
CA ASP A 22 49.54 -47.09 -21.42
C ASP A 22 48.19 -47.55 -21.99
N ALA A 23 47.92 -48.86 -22.01
CA ALA A 23 46.62 -49.38 -22.46
C ALA A 23 45.50 -49.03 -21.46
N TRP A 24 45.78 -49.12 -20.16
CA TRP A 24 44.84 -48.68 -19.12
C TRP A 24 44.61 -47.18 -19.13
N ALA A 25 45.65 -46.38 -19.39
CA ALA A 25 45.53 -44.93 -19.56
C ALA A 25 44.66 -44.57 -20.78
N ALA A 26 44.82 -45.28 -21.90
CA ALA A 26 43.98 -45.10 -23.08
C ALA A 26 42.50 -45.44 -22.81
N VAL A 27 42.23 -46.54 -22.11
CA VAL A 27 40.87 -46.92 -21.67
C VAL A 27 40.29 -45.87 -20.71
N GLY A 28 41.08 -45.41 -19.74
CA GLY A 28 40.68 -44.37 -18.80
C GLY A 28 40.37 -43.04 -19.49
N ALA A 29 41.19 -42.62 -20.45
CA ALA A 29 40.97 -41.42 -21.25
C ALA A 29 39.69 -41.52 -22.10
N LEU A 30 39.44 -42.68 -22.73
CA LEU A 30 38.23 -42.92 -23.50
C LEU A 30 36.97 -42.85 -22.62
N LEU A 31 36.98 -43.51 -21.46
CA LEU A 31 35.87 -43.49 -20.51
C LEU A 31 35.65 -42.07 -19.94
N GLY A 32 36.72 -41.34 -19.62
CA GLY A 32 36.65 -39.95 -19.17
C GLY A 32 36.04 -39.01 -20.22
N PHE A 33 36.42 -39.19 -21.48
CA PHE A 33 35.83 -38.45 -22.60
C PHE A 33 34.34 -38.74 -22.75
N ILE A 34 33.95 -40.02 -22.74
CA ILE A 34 32.54 -40.44 -22.83
C ILE A 34 31.73 -39.86 -21.68
N ALA A 35 32.22 -39.98 -20.45
CA ALA A 35 31.55 -39.43 -19.26
C ALA A 35 31.36 -37.91 -19.37
N THR A 36 32.40 -37.18 -19.82
CA THR A 36 32.34 -35.72 -20.00
C THR A 36 31.35 -35.34 -21.11
N ALA A 37 31.33 -36.06 -22.23
CA ALA A 37 30.40 -35.82 -23.32
C ALA A 37 28.94 -36.05 -22.88
N ILE A 38 28.69 -37.12 -22.12
CA ILE A 38 27.37 -37.43 -21.56
C ILE A 38 26.94 -36.32 -20.58
N LEU A 39 27.82 -35.93 -19.66
CA LEU A 39 27.53 -34.87 -18.68
C LEU A 39 27.25 -33.54 -19.38
N GLY A 40 28.06 -33.18 -20.39
CA GLY A 40 27.86 -31.98 -21.20
C GLY A 40 26.53 -31.99 -21.94
N PHE A 41 26.14 -33.12 -22.51
CA PHE A 41 24.84 -33.29 -23.17
C PHE A 41 23.66 -33.10 -22.20
N PHE A 42 23.70 -33.74 -21.03
CA PHE A 42 22.66 -33.58 -20.02
C PHE A 42 22.62 -32.16 -19.46
N THR A 43 23.77 -31.54 -19.22
CA THR A 43 23.88 -30.16 -18.73
C THR A 43 23.31 -29.17 -19.74
N TYR A 44 23.63 -29.34 -21.03
CA TYR A 44 23.05 -28.54 -22.11
C TYR A 44 21.54 -28.69 -22.19
N ARG A 45 21.04 -29.93 -22.14
CA ARG A 45 19.60 -30.22 -22.19
C ARG A 45 18.86 -29.64 -20.98
N LEU A 46 19.44 -29.79 -19.79
CA LEU A 46 18.90 -29.25 -18.55
C LEU A 46 18.91 -27.72 -18.57
N GLY A 47 20.00 -27.09 -19.01
CA GLY A 47 20.10 -25.64 -19.16
C GLY A 47 19.07 -25.08 -20.14
N ARG A 48 18.84 -25.76 -21.27
CA ARG A 48 17.80 -25.35 -22.23
C ARG A 48 16.39 -25.50 -21.67
N ALA A 49 16.13 -26.56 -20.90
CA ALA A 49 14.86 -26.75 -20.21
C ALA A 49 14.65 -25.71 -19.10
N ALA A 50 15.68 -25.44 -18.30
CA ALA A 50 15.68 -24.43 -17.25
C ALA A 50 15.43 -23.03 -17.83
N ASN A 51 16.11 -22.64 -18.91
CA ASN A 51 15.90 -21.35 -19.56
C ASN A 51 14.46 -21.17 -20.07
N ARG A 52 13.83 -22.25 -20.56
CA ARG A 52 12.41 -22.22 -20.95
C ARG A 52 11.50 -22.07 -19.73
N ALA A 53 11.77 -22.82 -18.66
CA ALA A 53 11.01 -22.74 -17.42
C ALA A 53 11.09 -21.35 -16.78
N THR A 54 12.30 -20.77 -16.69
CA THR A 54 12.51 -19.41 -16.18
C THR A 54 11.76 -18.38 -17.00
N ARG A 55 11.81 -18.45 -18.34
CA ARG A 55 11.08 -17.51 -19.20
C ARG A 55 9.56 -17.60 -19.02
N LEU A 56 9.03 -18.81 -18.86
CA LEU A 56 7.60 -18.98 -18.57
C LEU A 56 7.25 -18.45 -17.18
N ALA A 57 8.10 -18.71 -16.18
CA ALA A 57 7.92 -18.20 -14.83
C ALA A 57 7.92 -16.67 -14.79
N THR A 58 8.83 -16.01 -15.52
CA THR A 58 8.85 -14.54 -15.59
C THR A 58 7.63 -13.97 -16.32
N GLN A 59 7.16 -14.63 -17.38
CA GLN A 59 5.93 -14.22 -18.07
C GLN A 59 4.68 -14.36 -17.18
N ILE A 60 4.59 -15.45 -16.42
CA ILE A 60 3.50 -15.65 -15.45
C ILE A 60 3.58 -14.59 -14.34
N ALA A 61 4.78 -14.36 -13.79
CA ALA A 61 4.98 -13.35 -12.76
C ALA A 61 4.64 -11.94 -13.25
N ALA A 62 5.01 -11.58 -14.49
CA ALA A 62 4.64 -10.30 -15.09
C ALA A 62 3.12 -10.17 -15.25
N THR A 63 2.45 -11.22 -15.74
CA THR A 63 0.99 -11.23 -15.89
C THR A 63 0.28 -11.12 -14.54
N GLU A 64 0.82 -11.78 -13.50
CA GLU A 64 0.25 -11.72 -12.16
C GLU A 64 0.47 -10.34 -11.52
N LEU A 65 1.63 -9.72 -11.74
CA LEU A 65 1.89 -8.35 -11.31
C LEU A 65 0.90 -7.36 -11.93
N ASP A 66 0.65 -7.46 -13.24
CA ASP A 66 -0.32 -6.61 -13.94
C ASP A 66 -1.74 -6.81 -13.38
N ARG A 67 -2.13 -8.06 -13.11
CA ARG A 67 -3.43 -8.38 -12.50
C ARG A 67 -3.55 -7.82 -11.08
N GLN A 68 -2.47 -7.89 -10.30
CA GLN A 68 -2.43 -7.36 -8.95
C GLN A 68 -2.57 -5.84 -8.99
N GLN A 69 -1.82 -5.13 -9.84
CA GLN A 69 -1.94 -3.68 -10.01
C GLN A 69 -3.36 -3.26 -10.44
N LEU A 70 -3.99 -4.00 -11.35
CA LEU A 70 -5.37 -3.74 -11.75
C LEU A 70 -6.36 -3.93 -10.60
N ARG A 71 -6.16 -4.94 -9.74
CA ARG A 71 -6.98 -5.16 -8.54
C ARG A 71 -6.77 -4.04 -7.53
N ASP A 72 -5.53 -3.70 -7.24
CA ASP A 72 -5.18 -2.65 -6.28
C ASP A 72 -5.73 -1.29 -6.74
N ASN A 73 -5.64 -0.96 -8.04
CA ASN A 73 -6.22 0.27 -8.56
C ASN A 73 -7.76 0.28 -8.49
N LYS A 74 -8.42 -0.86 -8.75
CA LYS A 74 -9.87 -0.99 -8.58
C LYS A 74 -10.27 -0.78 -7.13
N GLU A 75 -9.58 -1.43 -6.19
CA GLU A 75 -9.84 -1.25 -4.77
C GLU A 75 -9.63 0.20 -4.32
N ARG A 76 -8.54 0.85 -4.77
CA ARG A 76 -8.28 2.27 -4.52
C ARG A 76 -9.46 3.14 -4.95
N VAL A 77 -9.92 2.97 -6.18
CA VAL A 77 -11.03 3.75 -6.75
C VAL A 77 -12.32 3.51 -5.97
N LEU A 78 -12.64 2.26 -5.63
CA LEU A 78 -13.84 1.93 -4.84
C LEU A 78 -13.81 2.54 -3.44
N VAL A 79 -12.67 2.49 -2.75
CA VAL A 79 -12.49 3.11 -1.43
C VAL A 79 -12.70 4.62 -1.53
N LEU A 80 -12.06 5.27 -2.51
CA LEU A 80 -12.18 6.71 -2.74
C LEU A 80 -13.63 7.14 -3.00
N VAL A 81 -14.35 6.41 -3.85
CA VAL A 81 -15.78 6.68 -4.12
C VAL A 81 -16.62 6.48 -2.86
N GLN A 82 -16.37 5.42 -2.09
CA GLN A 82 -17.12 5.13 -0.87
C GLN A 82 -17.01 6.25 0.18
N ILE A 83 -15.83 6.86 0.32
CA ILE A 83 -15.60 7.93 1.32
C ILE A 83 -15.91 9.33 0.79
N ALA A 84 -16.21 9.50 -0.50
CA ALA A 84 -16.32 10.81 -1.15
C ALA A 84 -17.36 11.73 -0.49
N GLY A 85 -18.55 11.20 -0.19
CA GLY A 85 -19.63 11.97 0.44
C GLY A 85 -19.26 12.45 1.85
N GLU A 86 -18.68 11.57 2.66
CA GLU A 86 -18.23 11.90 4.01
C GLU A 86 -17.13 12.98 4.00
N LEU A 87 -16.14 12.84 3.10
CA LEU A 87 -15.08 13.85 2.94
C LEU A 87 -15.65 15.21 2.55
N SER A 88 -16.63 15.25 1.66
CA SER A 88 -17.27 16.51 1.24
C SER A 88 -17.96 17.21 2.40
N ILE A 89 -18.73 16.47 3.20
CA ILE A 89 -19.45 16.99 4.36
C ILE A 89 -18.47 17.49 5.42
N ASN A 90 -17.47 16.69 5.76
CA ASN A 90 -16.50 17.03 6.80
C ASN A 90 -15.57 18.17 6.39
N LEU A 91 -15.16 18.24 5.11
CA LEU A 91 -14.39 19.37 4.60
C LEU A 91 -15.15 20.70 4.79
N ASN A 92 -16.46 20.71 4.52
CA ASN A 92 -17.28 21.90 4.74
C ASN A 92 -17.39 22.25 6.23
N LYS A 93 -17.69 21.27 7.10
CA LYS A 93 -17.74 21.50 8.56
C LYS A 93 -16.43 22.07 9.11
N VAL A 94 -15.29 21.51 8.70
CA VAL A 94 -13.97 21.97 9.16
C VAL A 94 -13.67 23.38 8.62
N ARG A 95 -14.09 23.70 7.39
CA ARG A 95 -14.02 25.07 6.86
C ARG A 95 -14.88 26.04 7.64
N ASP A 96 -16.09 25.65 8.02
CA ASP A 96 -16.99 26.49 8.82
C ASP A 96 -16.41 26.77 10.21
N ILE A 97 -15.82 25.77 10.86
CA ILE A 97 -15.07 25.93 12.11
C ILE A 97 -13.89 26.90 11.93
N SER A 98 -13.11 26.73 10.86
CA SER A 98 -11.99 27.63 10.56
C SER A 98 -12.44 29.05 10.26
N ALA A 99 -13.58 29.24 9.60
CA ALA A 99 -14.15 30.55 9.31
C ALA A 99 -14.65 31.22 10.58
N PHE A 100 -15.30 30.47 11.48
CA PHE A 100 -15.70 30.95 12.80
C PHE A 100 -14.49 31.43 13.61
N MET A 101 -13.40 30.66 13.62
CA MET A 101 -12.14 31.07 14.26
C MET A 101 -11.45 32.26 13.58
N GLY A 102 -11.76 32.55 12.32
CA GLY A 102 -11.26 33.73 11.62
C GLY A 102 -11.98 35.02 12.03
N THR A 103 -13.05 34.95 12.82
CA THR A 103 -13.81 36.14 13.23
C THR A 103 -13.06 36.95 14.30
N PRO A 104 -13.04 38.30 14.21
CA PRO A 104 -12.41 39.13 15.24
C PRO A 104 -13.04 38.89 16.61
N GLY A 105 -12.21 38.66 17.64
CA GLY A 105 -12.67 38.43 19.01
C GLY A 105 -13.17 37.01 19.30
N TYR A 106 -12.99 36.04 18.38
CA TYR A 106 -13.42 34.65 18.64
C TYR A 106 -12.77 34.06 19.89
N SER A 107 -11.47 34.31 20.11
CA SER A 107 -10.73 33.81 21.26
C SER A 107 -11.34 34.34 22.56
N ASP A 108 -11.59 35.65 22.62
CA ASP A 108 -12.22 36.29 23.78
C ASP A 108 -13.63 35.74 24.03
N ALA A 109 -14.40 35.50 22.97
CA ALA A 109 -15.72 34.90 23.06
C ALA A 109 -15.66 33.47 23.63
N LEU A 110 -14.70 32.64 23.20
CA LEU A 110 -14.52 31.29 23.72
C LEU A 110 -13.99 31.27 25.16
N VAL A 111 -13.12 32.21 25.54
CA VAL A 111 -12.63 32.32 26.92
C VAL A 111 -13.74 32.81 27.87
N SER A 112 -14.51 33.81 27.46
CA SER A 112 -15.51 34.45 28.33
C SER A 112 -16.87 33.76 28.36
N SER A 113 -17.27 33.04 27.32
CA SER A 113 -18.62 32.48 27.18
C SER A 113 -18.61 30.94 27.12
N ARG A 114 -19.17 30.31 28.17
CA ARG A 114 -19.42 28.86 28.17
C ARG A 114 -20.28 28.42 26.98
N LYS A 115 -21.29 29.20 26.63
CA LYS A 115 -22.17 28.92 25.49
C LYS A 115 -21.38 28.88 24.18
N ALA A 116 -20.48 29.84 23.97
CA ALA A 116 -19.64 29.86 22.77
C ALA A 116 -18.69 28.65 22.72
N ARG A 117 -18.12 28.24 23.86
CA ARG A 117 -17.32 27.00 23.96
C ARG A 117 -18.14 25.78 23.58
N ASP A 118 -19.33 25.63 24.14
CA ASP A 118 -20.19 24.48 23.85
C ASP A 118 -20.58 24.44 22.37
N GLU A 119 -20.96 25.57 21.76
CA GLU A 119 -21.25 25.65 20.32
C GLU A 119 -20.04 25.25 19.46
N PHE A 120 -18.84 25.73 19.82
CA PHE A 120 -17.60 25.41 19.13
C PHE A 120 -17.23 23.92 19.23
N PHE A 121 -17.21 23.37 20.45
CA PHE A 121 -16.87 21.95 20.64
C PHE A 121 -17.93 21.04 20.08
N ASN A 122 -19.22 21.40 20.14
CA ASN A 122 -20.27 20.61 19.47
C ASN A 122 -20.10 20.62 17.94
N ALA A 123 -19.67 21.73 17.34
CA ALA A 123 -19.37 21.79 15.92
C ALA A 123 -18.16 20.89 15.57
N LEU A 124 -17.13 20.89 16.42
CA LEU A 124 -15.98 20.02 16.28
C LEU A 124 -16.36 18.54 16.44
N ASP A 125 -17.15 18.18 17.44
CA ASP A 125 -17.66 16.83 17.71
C ASP A 125 -18.55 16.31 16.57
N ALA A 126 -19.21 17.21 15.83
CA ALA A 126 -19.99 16.86 14.66
C ALA A 126 -19.13 16.40 13.46
N VAL A 127 -17.82 16.63 13.49
CA VAL A 127 -16.88 16.13 12.47
C VAL A 127 -16.51 14.69 12.78
N THR A 128 -17.19 13.75 12.12
CA THR A 128 -17.02 12.31 12.37
C THR A 128 -16.76 11.56 11.07
N PHE A 129 -16.01 10.46 11.16
CA PHE A 129 -15.58 9.67 10.01
C PHE A 129 -16.07 8.21 10.04
N PRO A 130 -17.38 7.94 10.25
CA PRO A 130 -17.88 6.57 10.35
C PRO A 130 -17.64 5.73 9.08
N VAL A 131 -17.80 6.30 7.89
CA VAL A 131 -17.61 5.59 6.62
C VAL A 131 -16.14 5.28 6.39
N VAL A 132 -15.25 6.26 6.59
CA VAL A 132 -13.80 6.03 6.51
C VAL A 132 -13.35 4.98 7.53
N ARG A 133 -13.86 5.03 8.77
CA ARG A 133 -13.57 3.99 9.78
C ARG A 133 -14.04 2.60 9.35
N GLY A 134 -15.17 2.52 8.65
CA GLY A 134 -15.68 1.27 8.06
C GLY A 134 -14.79 0.68 6.96
N VAL A 135 -13.86 1.45 6.40
CA VAL A 135 -12.90 1.01 5.38
C VAL A 135 -11.44 1.11 5.83
N THR A 136 -11.19 1.19 7.14
CA THR A 136 -9.81 1.29 7.71
C THR A 136 -8.87 0.23 7.15
N GLU A 137 -9.33 -1.02 7.12
CA GLU A 137 -8.56 -2.17 6.59
C GLU A 137 -8.22 -2.03 5.10
N ARG A 138 -8.91 -1.16 4.36
CA ARG A 138 -8.73 -0.93 2.92
C ARG A 138 -8.02 0.39 2.62
N LEU A 139 -7.70 1.20 3.63
CA LEU A 139 -6.99 2.47 3.40
C LEU A 139 -5.59 2.27 2.82
N HIS A 140 -5.00 1.09 2.97
CA HIS A 140 -3.71 0.74 2.38
C HIS A 140 -3.74 0.66 0.84
N TYR A 141 -4.92 0.59 0.22
CA TYR A 141 -5.07 0.69 -1.24
C TYR A 141 -5.00 2.14 -1.74
N LEU A 142 -5.14 3.14 -0.87
CA LEU A 142 -4.93 4.53 -1.24
C LEU A 142 -3.46 4.77 -1.59
N THR A 143 -3.20 5.85 -2.33
CA THR A 143 -1.81 6.27 -2.52
C THR A 143 -1.19 6.56 -1.14
N PRO A 144 0.12 6.33 -0.94
CA PRO A 144 0.76 6.58 0.35
C PRO A 144 0.52 8.01 0.86
N THR A 145 0.44 8.98 -0.06
CA THR A 145 0.15 10.38 0.25
C THR A 145 -1.29 10.62 0.66
N ASP A 146 -2.28 10.05 -0.04
CA ASP A 146 -3.70 10.30 0.26
C ASP A 146 -4.10 9.62 1.57
N GLY A 147 -3.66 8.38 1.78
CA GLY A 147 -3.89 7.65 3.03
C GLY A 147 -3.26 8.36 4.24
N ALA A 148 -2.01 8.81 4.11
CA ALA A 148 -1.33 9.52 5.20
C ALA A 148 -2.00 10.86 5.54
N ARG A 149 -2.43 11.62 4.52
CA ARG A 149 -3.17 12.88 4.72
C ARG A 149 -4.50 12.65 5.42
N LEU A 150 -5.27 11.65 4.99
CA LEU A 150 -6.55 11.30 5.59
C LEU A 150 -6.38 10.91 7.07
N VAL A 151 -5.46 9.99 7.35
CA VAL A 151 -5.18 9.53 8.73
C VAL A 151 -4.67 10.67 9.60
N ARG A 152 -3.81 11.55 9.07
CA ARG A 152 -3.33 12.74 9.80
C ARG A 152 -4.48 13.68 10.12
N ALA A 153 -5.33 14.02 9.15
CA ALA A 153 -6.48 14.88 9.37
C ALA A 153 -7.42 14.31 10.45
N MET A 154 -7.72 13.01 10.38
CA MET A 154 -8.54 12.32 11.39
C MET A 154 -7.91 12.34 12.77
N GLY A 155 -6.61 12.03 12.86
CA GLY A 155 -5.89 12.01 14.14
C GLY A 155 -5.83 13.39 14.79
N VAL A 156 -5.54 14.42 14.01
CA VAL A 156 -5.51 15.81 14.50
C VAL A 156 -6.88 16.25 15.01
N LEU A 157 -7.96 16.00 14.25
CA LEU A 157 -9.31 16.35 14.68
C LEU A 157 -9.72 15.59 15.96
N ALA A 158 -9.37 14.31 16.06
CA ALA A 158 -9.65 13.50 17.26
C ALA A 158 -8.97 14.07 18.51
N VAL A 159 -7.70 14.50 18.41
CA VAL A 159 -6.99 15.16 19.51
C VAL A 159 -7.74 16.40 19.98
N PHE A 160 -8.22 17.24 19.06
CA PHE A 160 -8.94 18.46 19.44
C PHE A 160 -10.33 18.18 20.03
N GLN A 161 -11.00 17.11 19.61
CA GLN A 161 -12.27 16.67 20.21
C GLN A 161 -12.09 16.20 21.65
N GLU A 162 -10.99 15.51 21.95
CA GLU A 162 -10.66 15.05 23.30
C GLU A 162 -10.26 16.19 24.25
N LEU A 163 -9.81 17.33 23.71
CA LEU A 163 -9.38 18.48 24.50
C LEU A 163 -10.53 19.32 25.09
N ARG A 164 -11.80 18.91 24.94
CA ARG A 164 -12.97 19.63 25.49
C ARG A 164 -12.81 19.86 27.00
N PRO A 165 -12.53 21.10 27.45
CA PRO A 165 -12.25 21.35 28.85
C PRO A 165 -13.55 21.67 29.60
N GLU A 166 -13.79 21.01 30.74
CA GLU A 166 -14.97 21.29 31.59
C GLU A 166 -14.88 22.66 32.28
N ASN A 167 -13.70 22.99 32.80
CA ASN A 167 -13.35 24.29 33.41
C ASN A 167 -11.92 24.66 33.02
N PRO A 168 -11.68 25.13 31.79
CA PRO A 168 -10.34 25.50 31.35
C PRO A 168 -9.81 26.70 32.12
N ASP A 169 -8.51 26.69 32.40
CA ASP A 169 -7.79 27.93 32.64
C ASP A 169 -7.85 28.81 31.36
N PRO A 170 -8.14 30.12 31.48
CA PRO A 170 -8.22 31.03 30.34
C PRO A 170 -6.98 31.05 29.45
N ASP A 171 -5.78 30.99 30.04
CA ASP A 171 -4.52 31.08 29.32
C ASP A 171 -4.25 29.78 28.56
N ASP A 172 -4.46 28.63 29.21
CA ASP A 172 -4.34 27.30 28.58
C ASP A 172 -5.31 27.13 27.39
N LEU A 173 -6.55 27.62 27.53
CA LEU A 173 -7.53 27.57 26.44
C LEU A 173 -7.13 28.46 25.28
N ALA A 174 -6.66 29.68 25.55
CA ALA A 174 -6.20 30.59 24.51
C ALA A 174 -5.00 30.02 23.73
N GLU A 175 -4.05 29.38 24.43
CA GLU A 175 -2.92 28.68 23.80
C GLU A 175 -3.41 27.53 22.90
N GLY A 176 -4.29 26.67 23.43
CA GLY A 176 -4.86 25.54 22.67
C GLY A 176 -5.63 26.00 21.42
N LEU A 177 -6.41 27.07 21.52
CA LEU A 177 -7.10 27.68 20.38
C LEU A 177 -6.12 28.26 19.35
N GLY A 178 -5.00 28.82 19.78
CA GLY A 178 -3.91 29.26 18.91
C GLY A 178 -3.29 28.10 18.13
N VAL A 179 -3.01 26.98 18.79
CA VAL A 179 -2.52 25.75 18.14
C VAL A 179 -3.53 25.23 17.13
N LEU A 180 -4.81 25.15 17.51
CA LEU A 180 -5.89 24.74 16.62
C LEU A 180 -5.99 25.65 15.39
N SER A 181 -5.94 26.97 15.59
CA SER A 181 -6.02 27.95 14.49
C SER A 181 -4.89 27.81 13.49
N SER A 182 -3.69 27.45 13.96
CA SER A 182 -2.52 27.23 13.09
C SER A 182 -2.53 25.87 12.38
N THR A 183 -3.23 24.88 12.95
CA THR A 183 -3.24 23.50 12.44
C THR A 183 -4.41 23.22 11.52
N LEU A 184 -5.58 23.81 11.78
CA LEU A 184 -6.81 23.58 11.02
C LEU A 184 -6.67 23.85 9.50
N PRO A 185 -5.94 24.88 9.04
CA PRO A 185 -5.70 25.07 7.60
C PRO A 185 -5.00 23.88 6.92
N LYS A 186 -4.09 23.20 7.63
CA LYS A 186 -3.42 22.00 7.12
C LYS A 186 -4.38 20.81 7.05
N VAL A 187 -5.27 20.66 8.04
CA VAL A 187 -6.32 19.65 8.04
C VAL A 187 -7.29 19.87 6.86
N ILE A 188 -7.67 21.12 6.60
CA ILE A 188 -8.49 21.50 5.45
C ILE A 188 -7.79 21.12 4.15
N ASP A 189 -6.50 21.41 4.02
CA ASP A 189 -5.73 21.07 2.82
C ASP A 189 -5.64 19.56 2.60
N ASP A 190 -5.39 18.79 3.67
CA ASP A 190 -5.36 17.33 3.63
C ASP A 190 -6.70 16.74 3.17
N LEU A 191 -7.80 17.15 3.82
CA LEU A 191 -9.14 16.69 3.45
C LEU A 191 -9.51 17.12 2.02
N ARG A 192 -9.12 18.33 1.60
CA ARG A 192 -9.34 18.83 0.24
C ARG A 192 -8.64 17.95 -0.79
N ILE A 193 -7.37 17.61 -0.57
CA ILE A 193 -6.62 16.82 -1.55
C ILE A 193 -7.19 15.40 -1.67
N VAL A 194 -7.55 14.77 -0.55
CA VAL A 194 -8.17 13.44 -0.57
C VAL A 194 -9.57 13.49 -1.20
N TRP A 195 -10.33 14.57 -0.97
CA TRP A 195 -11.60 14.80 -1.65
C TRP A 195 -11.42 15.03 -3.16
N GLU A 196 -10.40 15.76 -3.60
CA GLU A 196 -10.10 15.92 -5.03
C GLU A 196 -9.76 14.59 -5.69
N ALA A 197 -8.99 13.74 -5.00
CA ALA A 197 -8.70 12.38 -5.43
C ALA A 197 -9.97 11.52 -5.51
N SER A 198 -10.90 11.67 -4.55
CA SER A 198 -12.18 10.95 -4.61
C SER A 198 -13.05 11.41 -5.76
N GLN A 199 -13.12 12.71 -6.03
CA GLN A 199 -13.84 13.23 -7.19
C GLN A 199 -13.22 12.79 -8.51
N ALA A 200 -11.89 12.64 -8.57
CA ALA A 200 -11.22 12.05 -9.72
C ALA A 200 -11.61 10.57 -9.91
N ALA A 201 -11.70 9.79 -8.83
CA ALA A 201 -12.15 8.39 -8.87
C ALA A 201 -13.60 8.25 -9.33
N VAL A 202 -14.50 9.12 -8.86
CA VAL A 202 -15.88 9.19 -9.35
C VAL A 202 -15.88 9.50 -10.86
N ARG A 203 -14.94 10.33 -11.37
CA ARG A 203 -14.81 10.68 -12.82
C ARG A 203 -14.33 9.52 -13.65
N GLU A 204 -13.36 8.78 -13.13
CA GLU A 204 -12.86 7.56 -13.74
C GLU A 204 -13.99 6.53 -13.95
N LEU A 205 -14.91 6.41 -13.00
CA LEU A 205 -16.06 5.48 -13.08
C LEU A 205 -17.24 5.99 -13.91
N GLY A 206 -17.27 7.26 -14.30
CA GLY A 206 -18.38 7.84 -15.07
C GLY A 206 -19.70 7.94 -14.29
N ILE A 207 -19.67 7.85 -12.96
CA ILE A 207 -20.86 7.88 -12.08
C ILE A 207 -21.27 9.30 -11.66
N HIS A 208 -20.88 10.33 -12.44
CA HIS A 208 -21.35 11.73 -12.26
C HIS A 208 -22.76 11.89 -12.78
N ASP A 209 -23.69 11.11 -12.24
CA ASP A 209 -25.06 11.27 -12.65
C ASP A 209 -25.66 12.48 -11.92
N ILE A 210 -25.78 13.58 -12.65
CA ILE A 210 -26.45 14.80 -12.19
C ILE A 210 -27.91 14.47 -11.78
N GLU A 211 -28.52 13.43 -12.35
CA GLU A 211 -29.86 12.98 -11.97
C GLU A 211 -29.88 12.37 -10.57
N PHE A 212 -28.89 11.56 -10.20
CA PHE A 212 -28.77 11.01 -8.85
C PHE A 212 -28.56 12.10 -7.80
N ALA A 213 -27.68 13.07 -8.10
CA ALA A 213 -27.45 14.21 -7.22
C ALA A 213 -28.74 15.06 -7.02
N ARG A 214 -29.54 15.23 -8.09
CA ARG A 214 -30.85 15.89 -8.01
C ARG A 214 -31.89 15.08 -7.24
N SER A 215 -31.92 13.75 -7.38
CA SER A 215 -32.90 12.92 -6.67
C SER A 215 -32.65 12.88 -5.16
N VAL A 216 -31.38 12.95 -4.73
CA VAL A 216 -31.03 13.03 -3.30
C VAL A 216 -31.32 14.42 -2.73
N ALA A 217 -31.03 15.50 -3.49
CA ALA A 217 -31.33 16.87 -3.07
C ALA A 217 -32.84 17.18 -3.05
N GLY A 218 -33.62 16.57 -3.95
CA GLY A 218 -35.07 16.75 -4.04
C GLY A 218 -35.89 16.05 -2.96
N GLN A 219 -35.26 15.21 -2.12
CA GLN A 219 -35.93 14.52 -0.99
C GLN A 219 -35.79 15.26 0.35
N GLN A 220 -35.16 16.44 0.38
CA GLN A 220 -35.01 17.27 1.59
C GLN A 220 -36.06 18.39 1.74
N THR A 221 -37.05 18.44 0.84
CA THR A 221 -38.20 19.34 0.95
C THR A 221 -39.48 18.51 1.04
N ASP A 222 -39.77 17.99 2.23
CA ASP A 222 -41.12 17.72 2.75
C ASP A 222 -41.07 17.63 4.28
#